data_AF-A0A9W8PKU9-F1
#
_entry.id   AF-A0A9W8PKU9-F1
#
_cell.length_a   1.000
_cell.length_b   1.000
_cell.length_c   1.000
_cell.angle_alpha   90.00
_cell.angle_beta   90.00
_cell.angle_gamma   90.00
#
_symmetry.space_group_name_H-M   'P 1'
#
loop_
_entity.id
_entity.type
_entity.pdbx_description
1 polymer ?
#
loop_
_entity_poly.entity_id
_entity_poly.type
_entity_poly.pdbx_seq_one_letter_code
_entity_poly.pdbx_strand_id
1 'polypeptide(L)'
;MDVDADEAAEEDDHEEEFAFRLFSKAPATQKVVLEEDTGPTGTGVFVSGRPLSYYVVTNVPAQQKQEYAIASISGDQVLARSGDRAWGLELPWKVTKLTISRKANPDEKAEGEGEGEETRGKRRPGKKQRISLRKRAKAKEEKKAADAKKMADKEEHIKDKKKRMNRLKKLRKRAKAREQKQTTKGEDGQSDESDGDSGSE
;
A
#
# COMPACT_ATOMS: atom_id res chain seq x y z
N MET A 1 5.28 -75.03 -72.94
CA MET A 1 5.59 -76.38 -72.46
C MET A 1 6.76 -76.24 -71.51
N ASP A 2 6.35 -75.83 -70.32
CA ASP A 2 6.87 -75.99 -68.96
C ASP A 2 8.11 -76.87 -68.78
N VAL A 3 9.01 -76.48 -67.87
CA VAL A 3 9.26 -77.17 -66.59
C VAL A 3 10.05 -76.23 -65.65
N ASP A 4 9.57 -76.21 -64.42
CA ASP A 4 9.95 -75.48 -63.21
C ASP A 4 11.37 -75.73 -62.67
N ALA A 5 11.84 -74.81 -61.83
CA ALA A 5 12.77 -75.10 -60.73
C ALA A 5 12.60 -74.07 -59.59
N ASP A 6 12.02 -74.56 -58.49
CA ASP A 6 12.01 -74.02 -57.13
C ASP A 6 13.37 -73.49 -56.65
N GLU A 7 13.39 -72.47 -55.77
CA GLU A 7 14.09 -72.59 -54.47
C GLU A 7 13.67 -71.53 -53.42
N ALA A 8 13.16 -72.04 -52.29
CA ALA A 8 13.29 -71.64 -50.87
C ALA A 8 13.08 -70.16 -50.46
N ALA A 9 12.03 -69.81 -49.69
CA ALA A 9 11.80 -70.04 -48.24
C ALA A 9 12.50 -69.00 -47.35
N GLU A 10 11.69 -68.26 -46.58
CA GLU A 10 11.81 -67.84 -45.15
C GLU A 10 10.50 -67.06 -44.87
N GLU A 11 9.48 -67.66 -44.25
CA GLU A 11 9.31 -67.79 -42.79
C GLU A 11 9.57 -66.47 -42.04
N ASP A 12 8.67 -65.49 -42.21
CA ASP A 12 8.47 -64.47 -41.18
C ASP A 12 7.19 -64.79 -40.40
N ASP A 13 7.45 -65.46 -39.27
CA ASP A 13 6.58 -65.62 -38.11
C ASP A 13 6.06 -64.26 -37.63
N HIS A 14 4.91 -63.86 -38.12
CA HIS A 14 4.02 -62.97 -37.40
C HIS A 14 2.66 -63.64 -37.28
N GLU A 15 2.57 -64.55 -36.31
CA GLU A 15 1.31 -64.88 -35.64
C GLU A 15 0.70 -63.57 -35.12
N GLU A 16 -0.09 -62.90 -35.96
CA GLU A 16 -0.86 -61.72 -35.56
C GLU A 16 -1.88 -62.18 -34.51
N GLU A 17 -1.52 -62.01 -33.23
CA GLU A 17 -2.40 -62.25 -32.10
C GLU A 17 -3.64 -61.36 -32.24
N PHE A 18 -4.72 -61.92 -32.78
CA PHE A 18 -6.01 -61.25 -32.91
C PHE A 18 -6.57 -60.95 -31.52
N ALA A 19 -6.42 -59.71 -31.07
CA ALA A 19 -7.10 -59.19 -29.89
C ALA A 19 -8.61 -59.09 -30.17
N PHE A 20 -9.37 -60.12 -29.77
CA PHE A 20 -10.82 -60.15 -29.87
C PHE A 20 -11.46 -58.99 -29.10
N ARG A 21 -12.00 -58.00 -29.82
CA ARG A 21 -12.77 -56.89 -29.26
C ARG A 21 -14.22 -57.29 -29.01
N LEU A 22 -14.48 -57.98 -27.91
CA LEU A 22 -15.84 -58.08 -27.36
C LEU A 22 -16.23 -56.71 -26.77
N PHE A 23 -17.17 -56.02 -27.45
CA PHE A 23 -17.89 -54.80 -27.01
C PHE A 23 -17.33 -53.40 -27.35
N SER A 24 -16.80 -53.16 -28.56
CA SER A 24 -16.77 -51.77 -29.07
C SER A 24 -17.02 -51.69 -30.58
N LYS A 25 -17.97 -50.84 -30.99
CA LYS A 25 -18.45 -50.69 -32.38
C LYS A 25 -17.92 -49.41 -33.06
N ALA A 26 -16.83 -48.84 -32.54
CA ALA A 26 -16.23 -47.64 -33.09
C ALA A 26 -15.14 -48.02 -34.12
N PRO A 27 -15.11 -47.39 -35.31
CA PRO A 27 -14.01 -47.60 -36.25
C PRO A 27 -12.69 -47.19 -35.60
N ALA A 28 -11.62 -47.92 -35.89
CA ALA A 28 -10.29 -47.62 -35.39
C ALA A 28 -9.92 -46.17 -35.72
N THR A 29 -9.62 -45.38 -34.69
CA THR A 29 -9.22 -43.98 -34.84
C THR A 29 -7.92 -43.93 -35.64
N GLN A 30 -7.96 -43.34 -36.83
CA GLN A 30 -6.77 -43.10 -37.64
C GLN A 30 -5.80 -42.26 -36.79
N LYS A 31 -4.64 -42.84 -36.43
CA LYS A 31 -3.58 -42.09 -35.77
C LYS A 31 -2.88 -41.27 -36.85
N VAL A 32 -3.18 -39.98 -36.90
CA VAL A 32 -2.42 -39.02 -37.73
C VAL A 32 -1.09 -38.78 -37.01
N VAL A 33 -0.02 -39.37 -37.54
CA VAL A 33 1.35 -39.03 -37.15
C VAL A 33 1.72 -37.79 -37.94
N LEU A 34 1.76 -36.63 -37.27
CA LEU A 34 2.30 -35.42 -37.85
C LEU A 34 3.83 -35.54 -37.79
N GLU A 35 4.48 -35.49 -38.95
CA GLU A 35 5.93 -35.33 -39.02
C GLU A 35 6.30 -34.01 -38.31
N GLU A 36 7.26 -34.07 -37.38
CA GLU A 36 7.78 -32.86 -36.74
C GLU A 36 8.50 -32.03 -37.82
N ASP A 37 7.85 -30.97 -38.28
CA ASP A 37 8.42 -30.01 -39.21
C ASP A 37 9.68 -29.40 -38.56
N THR A 38 10.85 -29.79 -39.05
CA THR A 38 12.17 -29.31 -38.61
C THR A 38 12.45 -27.89 -39.11
N GLY A 39 11.41 -27.06 -39.17
CA GLY A 39 11.51 -25.64 -39.45
C GLY A 39 12.36 -24.92 -38.40
N PRO A 40 13.09 -23.86 -38.77
CA PRO A 40 13.98 -23.17 -37.86
C PRO A 40 13.19 -22.64 -36.66
N THR A 41 13.54 -23.15 -35.48
CA THR A 41 13.06 -22.65 -34.19
C THR A 41 13.66 -21.26 -33.96
N GLY A 42 13.08 -20.22 -34.59
CA GLY A 42 13.66 -18.88 -34.66
C GLY A 42 12.65 -17.77 -34.38
N THR A 43 12.83 -17.09 -33.23
CA THR A 43 12.40 -15.71 -32.90
C THR A 43 10.93 -15.27 -33.10
N GLY A 44 10.02 -16.12 -33.58
CA GLY A 44 8.60 -15.78 -33.75
C GLY A 44 8.31 -14.82 -34.91
N VAL A 45 9.19 -14.74 -35.91
CA VAL A 45 8.96 -13.97 -37.14
C VAL A 45 8.26 -14.87 -38.16
N PHE A 46 7.25 -14.33 -38.86
CA PHE A 46 6.60 -15.06 -39.96
C PHE A 46 7.65 -15.48 -41.00
N VAL A 47 7.71 -16.79 -41.29
CA VAL A 47 8.68 -17.42 -42.21
C VAL A 47 8.64 -16.83 -43.64
N SER A 48 7.51 -16.22 -44.01
CA SER A 48 7.41 -15.30 -45.14
C SER A 48 6.68 -14.03 -44.70
N GLY A 49 7.30 -12.87 -44.94
CA GLY A 49 6.63 -11.59 -44.75
C GLY A 49 5.45 -11.49 -45.70
N ARG A 50 4.28 -11.09 -45.18
CA ARG A 50 3.11 -10.84 -46.04
C ARG A 50 3.49 -9.80 -47.09
N PRO A 51 3.23 -10.03 -48.39
CA PRO A 51 3.58 -9.05 -49.41
C PRO A 51 2.82 -7.73 -49.15
N LEU A 52 3.59 -6.64 -48.98
CA LEU A 52 3.05 -5.31 -48.66
C LEU A 52 2.13 -4.76 -49.75
N SER A 53 2.21 -5.28 -50.97
CA SER A 53 1.38 -4.86 -52.12
C SER A 53 -0.13 -4.98 -51.86
N TYR A 54 -0.58 -5.92 -51.03
CA TYR A 54 -2.00 -6.06 -50.69
C TYR A 54 -2.48 -5.08 -49.62
N TYR A 55 -1.57 -4.49 -48.85
CA TYR A 55 -1.91 -3.67 -47.67
C TYR A 55 -1.52 -2.21 -47.85
N VAL A 56 -0.54 -1.93 -48.72
CA VAL A 56 0.00 -0.59 -48.94
C VAL A 56 -0.06 -0.29 -50.42
N VAL A 57 -0.86 0.72 -50.77
CA VAL A 57 -0.89 1.27 -52.12
C VAL A 57 0.36 2.12 -52.33
N THR A 58 1.28 1.65 -53.16
CA THR A 58 2.57 2.33 -53.41
C THR A 58 2.45 3.48 -54.41
N ASN A 59 1.54 3.38 -55.39
CA ASN A 59 1.35 4.39 -56.41
C ASN A 59 -0.06 4.98 -56.31
N VAL A 60 -0.14 6.18 -55.74
CA VAL A 60 -1.37 6.97 -55.65
C VAL A 60 -1.29 8.12 -56.66
N PRO A 61 -2.29 8.32 -57.53
CA PRO A 61 -2.31 9.43 -58.48
C PRO A 61 -2.35 10.78 -57.76
N ALA A 62 -1.81 11.83 -58.40
CA ALA A 62 -1.65 13.14 -57.77
C ALA A 62 -2.97 13.76 -57.28
N GLN A 63 -4.07 13.54 -58.00
CA GLN A 63 -5.41 14.01 -57.61
C GLN A 63 -5.85 13.37 -56.28
N GLN A 64 -5.73 12.05 -56.13
CA GLN A 64 -6.08 11.35 -54.88
C GLN A 64 -5.16 11.75 -53.72
N LYS A 65 -3.88 12.04 -53.98
CA LYS A 65 -2.97 12.57 -52.94
C LYS A 65 -3.46 13.92 -52.41
N GLN A 66 -3.99 14.79 -53.28
CA GLN A 66 -4.57 16.07 -52.85
C GLN A 66 -5.86 15.84 -52.05
N GLU A 67 -6.72 14.94 -52.48
CA GLU A 67 -7.93 14.56 -51.74
C GLU A 67 -7.59 14.04 -50.34
N TYR A 68 -6.58 13.17 -50.23
CA TYR A 68 -6.10 12.70 -48.93
C TYR A 68 -5.53 13.82 -48.08
N ALA A 69 -4.78 14.76 -48.65
CA ALA A 69 -4.28 15.91 -47.91
C ALA A 69 -5.43 16.79 -47.38
N ILE A 70 -6.48 17.00 -48.18
CA ILE A 70 -7.68 17.75 -47.77
C ILE A 70 -8.47 17.01 -46.68
N ALA A 71 -8.59 15.70 -46.78
CA ALA A 71 -9.30 14.88 -45.80
C ALA A 71 -8.48 14.64 -44.52
N SER A 72 -7.16 14.73 -44.60
CA SER A 72 -6.27 14.51 -43.46
C SER A 72 -6.39 15.65 -42.44
N ILE A 73 -6.34 15.28 -41.16
CA ILE A 73 -6.35 16.21 -40.04
C ILE A 73 -4.96 16.17 -39.40
N SER A 74 -4.34 17.33 -39.18
CA SER A 74 -3.04 17.39 -38.53
C SER A 74 -3.15 17.11 -37.03
N GLY A 75 -2.06 16.67 -36.40
CA GLY A 75 -2.02 16.43 -34.94
C GLY A 75 -2.42 17.68 -34.14
N ASP A 76 -1.94 18.85 -34.56
CA ASP A 76 -2.27 20.13 -33.92
C ASP A 76 -3.76 20.46 -34.04
N GLN A 77 -4.39 20.14 -35.18
CA GLN A 77 -5.84 20.28 -35.34
C GLN A 77 -6.63 19.33 -34.43
N VAL A 78 -6.13 18.11 -34.19
CA VAL A 78 -6.75 17.19 -33.22
C VAL A 78 -6.65 17.75 -31.80
N LEU A 79 -5.49 18.28 -31.42
CA LEU A 79 -5.30 18.89 -30.10
C LEU A 79 -6.19 20.12 -29.91
N ALA A 80 -6.29 20.99 -30.92
CA ALA A 80 -7.21 22.13 -30.88
C ALA A 80 -8.67 21.67 -30.69
N ARG A 81 -9.13 20.68 -31.48
CA ARG A 81 -10.49 20.14 -31.39
C ARG A 81 -10.76 19.38 -30.09
N SER A 82 -9.74 18.91 -29.40
CA SER A 82 -9.91 18.16 -28.14
C SER A 82 -10.41 19.04 -26.98
N GLY A 83 -10.12 20.34 -27.02
CA GLY A 83 -10.63 21.31 -26.06
C GLY A 83 -12.07 21.76 -26.33
N ASP A 84 -12.55 21.54 -27.56
CA ASP A 84 -13.90 21.93 -27.96
C ASP A 84 -14.96 20.98 -27.39
N ARG A 85 -16.15 21.53 -27.18
CA ARG A 85 -17.28 20.79 -26.64
C ARG A 85 -17.88 19.87 -27.70
N ALA A 86 -17.81 18.56 -27.50
CA ALA A 86 -18.36 17.55 -28.40
C ALA A 86 -19.85 17.29 -28.13
N TRP A 87 -20.73 18.19 -28.58
CA TRP A 87 -22.18 18.15 -28.36
C TRP A 87 -22.86 16.80 -28.65
N GLY A 88 -22.40 16.06 -29.66
CA GLY A 88 -22.95 14.74 -30.03
C GLY A 88 -22.56 13.59 -29.09
N LEU A 89 -21.57 13.78 -28.22
CA LEU A 89 -21.12 12.79 -27.23
C LEU A 89 -21.61 13.12 -25.81
N GLU A 90 -22.32 14.24 -25.65
CA GLU A 90 -22.88 14.62 -24.37
C GLU A 90 -24.14 13.82 -24.08
N LEU A 91 -24.03 12.90 -23.14
CA LEU A 91 -25.13 12.13 -22.64
C LEU A 91 -25.81 12.91 -21.50
N PRO A 92 -27.11 13.27 -21.60
CA PRO A 92 -27.79 14.08 -20.58
C PRO A 92 -27.77 13.49 -19.17
N TRP A 93 -27.67 12.17 -19.09
CA TRP A 93 -27.62 11.36 -17.87
C TRP A 93 -26.21 11.19 -17.31
N LYS A 94 -25.18 11.58 -18.06
CA LYS A 94 -23.78 11.49 -17.65
C LYS A 94 -23.34 12.84 -17.08
N VAL A 95 -23.12 12.89 -15.78
CA VAL A 95 -22.60 14.09 -15.12
C VAL A 95 -21.16 14.34 -15.59
N THR A 96 -20.92 15.44 -16.29
CA THR A 96 -19.61 15.82 -16.84
C THR A 96 -18.85 16.82 -15.96
N LYS A 97 -19.56 17.64 -15.20
CA LYS A 97 -18.97 18.66 -14.32
C LYS A 97 -19.64 18.60 -12.95
N LEU A 98 -18.84 18.43 -11.90
CA LEU A 98 -19.29 18.49 -10.51
C LEU A 98 -18.82 19.83 -9.92
N THR A 99 -19.74 20.80 -9.80
CA THR A 99 -19.46 22.05 -9.10
C THR A 99 -19.63 21.82 -7.60
N ILE A 100 -18.53 21.62 -6.88
CA ILE A 100 -18.55 21.50 -5.42
C ILE A 100 -18.61 22.91 -4.82
N SER A 101 -19.81 23.41 -4.54
CA SER A 101 -19.97 24.63 -3.75
C SER A 101 -19.73 24.32 -2.27
N ARG A 102 -18.48 24.48 -1.82
CA ARG A 102 -18.24 24.60 -0.38
C ARG A 102 -18.80 25.95 0.05
N LYS A 103 -19.74 25.96 0.99
CA LYS A 103 -20.08 27.18 1.72
C LYS A 103 -18.82 27.59 2.48
N ALA A 104 -18.04 28.49 1.88
CA ALA A 104 -16.86 29.06 2.52
C ALA A 104 -17.34 29.83 3.75
N ASN A 105 -16.86 29.43 4.92
CA ASN A 105 -16.81 30.36 6.04
C ASN A 105 -15.84 31.48 5.62
N PRO A 106 -16.18 32.76 5.83
CA PRO A 106 -15.48 33.90 5.23
C PRO A 106 -14.06 34.17 5.80
N ASP A 107 -13.40 33.20 6.44
CA ASP A 107 -12.15 33.40 7.18
C ASP A 107 -10.97 32.54 6.72
N GLU A 108 -11.10 31.79 5.63
CA GLU A 108 -9.96 31.11 5.00
C GLU A 108 -9.60 31.82 3.69
N LYS A 109 -8.63 32.74 3.79
CA LYS A 109 -8.00 33.38 2.64
C LYS A 109 -7.53 32.34 1.64
N ALA A 110 -7.98 32.54 0.40
CA ALA A 110 -7.57 31.84 -0.79
C ALA A 110 -6.09 32.12 -1.11
N GLU A 111 -5.30 31.06 -1.17
CA GLU A 111 -4.14 30.98 -2.06
C GLU A 111 -4.17 29.61 -2.74
N GLY A 112 -4.30 29.62 -4.07
CA GLY A 112 -4.26 28.41 -4.89
C GLY A 112 -5.24 28.44 -6.05
N GLU A 113 -5.04 29.36 -6.99
CA GLU A 113 -5.48 29.14 -8.38
C GLU A 113 -4.69 27.94 -8.93
N GLY A 114 -5.40 26.86 -9.21
CA GLY A 114 -4.86 25.62 -9.74
C GLY A 114 -6.00 24.74 -10.22
N GLU A 115 -6.15 24.67 -11.54
CA GLU A 115 -7.13 23.86 -12.25
C GLU A 115 -7.17 22.41 -11.76
N GLY A 116 -8.39 21.90 -11.57
CA GLY A 116 -8.66 20.46 -11.68
C GLY A 116 -8.14 19.53 -10.58
N GLU A 117 -8.46 19.78 -9.31
CA GLU A 117 -8.42 18.70 -8.31
C GLU A 117 -9.84 18.30 -7.88
N GLU A 118 -10.35 17.24 -8.51
CA GLU A 118 -11.53 16.50 -8.08
C GLU A 118 -11.49 16.35 -6.56
N THR A 119 -12.57 16.74 -5.86
CA THR A 119 -12.73 16.39 -4.45
C THR A 119 -13.00 14.90 -4.34
N ARG A 120 -11.94 14.11 -4.46
CA ARG A 120 -11.93 12.68 -4.18
C ARG A 120 -12.44 12.51 -2.75
N GLY A 121 -13.70 12.10 -2.61
CA GLY A 121 -14.31 11.84 -1.31
C GLY A 121 -13.31 11.08 -0.44
N LYS A 122 -13.07 11.59 0.78
CA LYS A 122 -11.97 11.24 1.71
C LYS A 122 -11.44 9.82 1.49
N ARG A 123 -10.53 9.67 0.53
CA ARG A 123 -9.96 8.37 0.20
C ARG A 123 -9.12 7.97 1.40
N ARG A 124 -9.31 6.74 1.86
CA ARG A 124 -8.51 6.20 2.97
C ARG A 124 -7.03 6.40 2.62
N PRO A 125 -6.22 7.03 3.50
CA PRO A 125 -4.81 7.24 3.24
C PRO A 125 -4.11 5.95 2.85
N GLY A 126 -3.23 6.03 1.85
CA GLY A 126 -2.46 4.89 1.35
C GLY A 126 -1.65 4.22 2.47
N LYS A 127 -1.19 2.99 2.24
CA LYS A 127 -0.48 2.18 3.25
C LYS A 127 0.71 2.92 3.86
N LYS A 128 1.55 3.56 3.02
CA LYS A 128 2.74 4.33 3.46
C LYS A 128 2.36 5.51 4.35
N GLN A 129 1.36 6.30 3.96
CA GLN A 129 0.85 7.43 4.76
C GLN A 129 0.20 6.97 6.07
N ARG A 130 -0.48 5.83 6.07
CA ARG A 130 -1.06 5.27 7.29
C ARG A 130 0.01 4.84 8.30
N ILE A 131 1.11 4.27 7.81
CA ILE A 131 2.25 3.90 8.65
C ILE A 131 2.91 5.16 9.23
N SER A 132 3.12 6.21 8.44
CA SER A 132 3.72 7.46 8.95
C SER A 132 2.84 8.15 9.99
N LEU A 133 1.52 8.19 9.78
CA LEU A 133 0.57 8.72 10.77
C LEU A 133 0.59 7.92 12.07
N ARG A 134 0.66 6.59 11.99
CA ARG A 134 0.78 5.72 13.17
C ARG A 134 2.09 5.97 13.93
N LYS A 135 3.22 6.09 13.24
CA LYS A 135 4.51 6.42 13.86
C LYS A 135 4.47 7.80 14.53
N ARG A 136 3.87 8.80 13.88
CA ARG A 136 3.71 10.15 14.43
C ARG A 136 2.80 10.17 15.66
N ALA A 137 1.72 9.37 15.66
CA ALA A 137 0.83 9.24 16.82
C ALA A 137 1.56 8.61 18.02
N LYS A 138 2.26 7.48 17.81
CA LYS A 138 3.08 6.85 18.86
C LYS A 138 4.13 7.81 19.43
N ALA A 139 4.86 8.52 18.56
CA ALA A 139 5.85 9.51 19.01
C ALA A 139 5.22 10.66 19.81
N LYS A 140 3.98 11.07 19.50
CA LYS A 140 3.26 12.08 20.30
C LYS A 140 2.85 11.54 21.67
N GLU A 141 2.38 10.30 21.74
CA GLU A 141 2.01 9.65 23.00
C GLU A 141 3.22 9.45 23.91
N GLU A 142 4.35 8.97 23.35
CA GLU A 142 5.61 8.82 24.09
C GLU A 142 6.13 10.15 24.63
N LYS A 143 6.05 11.23 23.82
CA LYS A 143 6.42 12.58 24.27
C LYS A 143 5.52 13.05 25.42
N LYS A 144 4.20 12.90 25.29
CA LYS A 144 3.26 13.26 26.36
C LYS A 144 3.51 12.44 27.64
N ALA A 145 3.80 11.15 27.51
CA ALA A 145 4.12 10.30 28.65
C ALA A 145 5.45 10.70 29.31
N ALA A 146 6.47 11.04 28.52
CA ALA A 146 7.75 11.52 29.04
C ALA A 146 7.61 12.89 29.73
N ASP A 147 6.81 13.79 29.18
CA ASP A 147 6.55 15.10 29.79
C ASP A 147 5.73 14.95 31.07
N ALA A 148 4.74 14.05 31.10
CA ALA A 148 4.00 13.73 32.33
C ALA A 148 4.91 13.15 33.43
N LYS A 149 5.83 12.24 33.09
CA LYS A 149 6.83 11.71 34.02
C LYS A 149 7.75 12.82 34.56
N LYS A 150 8.28 13.67 33.68
CA LYS A 150 9.12 14.81 34.10
C LYS A 150 8.38 15.77 35.02
N MET A 151 7.07 15.97 34.83
CA MET A 151 6.26 16.79 35.73
C MET A 151 6.04 16.11 37.09
N ALA A 152 5.76 14.81 37.11
CA ALA A 152 5.67 14.04 38.34
C ALA A 152 6.99 14.05 39.14
N ASP A 153 8.13 13.81 38.48
CA ASP A 153 9.46 13.83 39.11
C ASP A 153 9.77 15.20 39.74
N LYS A 154 9.42 16.29 39.03
CA LYS A 154 9.56 17.66 39.57
C LYS A 154 8.68 17.87 40.80
N GLU A 155 7.46 17.38 40.80
CA GLU A 155 6.54 17.47 41.95
C GLU A 155 7.04 16.68 43.15
N GLU A 156 7.56 15.46 42.94
CA GLU A 156 8.15 14.64 43.99
C GLU A 156 9.39 15.30 44.60
N HIS A 157 10.28 15.84 43.76
CA HIS A 157 11.46 16.57 44.23
C HIS A 157 11.10 17.80 45.08
N ILE A 158 10.03 18.54 44.74
CA ILE A 158 9.58 19.69 45.54
C ILE A 158 9.01 19.21 46.88
N LYS A 159 8.22 18.13 46.89
CA LYS A 159 7.66 17.54 48.12
C LYS A 159 8.79 17.06 49.04
N ASP A 160 9.81 16.41 48.51
CA ASP A 160 10.95 15.92 49.30
C ASP A 160 11.82 17.05 49.85
N LYS A 161 12.08 18.10 49.06
CA LYS A 161 12.75 19.30 49.55
C LYS A 161 11.98 19.93 50.72
N LYS A 162 10.65 20.05 50.60
CA LYS A 162 9.80 20.56 51.69
C LYS A 162 9.87 19.66 52.94
N LYS A 163 9.79 18.34 52.78
CA LYS A 163 9.94 17.37 53.89
C LYS A 163 11.30 17.51 54.59
N ARG A 164 12.41 17.59 53.83
CA ARG A 164 13.77 17.78 54.37
C ARG A 164 13.88 19.08 55.16
N MET A 165 13.43 20.20 54.60
CA MET A 165 13.48 21.50 55.27
C MET A 165 12.63 21.53 56.54
N ASN A 166 11.45 20.91 56.53
CA ASN A 166 10.60 20.81 57.71
C ASN A 166 11.23 19.95 58.80
N ARG A 167 11.87 18.82 58.44
CA ARG A 167 12.61 17.98 59.38
C ARG A 167 13.79 18.74 60.00
N LEU A 168 14.56 19.48 59.21
CA LEU A 168 15.66 20.31 59.69
C LEU A 168 15.17 21.42 60.64
N LYS A 169 14.07 22.10 60.32
CA LYS A 169 13.45 23.09 61.21
C LYS A 169 13.00 22.46 62.53
N LYS A 170 12.37 21.27 62.49
CA LYS A 170 11.98 20.54 63.72
C LYS A 170 13.20 20.15 64.56
N LEU A 171 14.28 19.66 63.95
CA LEU A 171 15.52 19.33 64.65
C LEU A 171 16.15 20.57 65.30
N ARG A 172 16.21 21.71 64.59
CA ARG A 172 16.68 22.99 65.16
C ARG A 172 15.82 23.47 66.32
N LYS A 173 14.48 23.39 66.21
CA LYS A 173 13.58 23.72 67.33
C LYS A 173 13.79 22.81 68.54
N ARG A 174 13.99 21.51 68.31
CA ARG A 174 14.27 20.53 69.37
C ARG A 174 15.62 20.78 70.04
N ALA A 175 16.67 21.13 69.26
CA ALA A 175 17.97 21.50 69.81
C ALA A 175 17.87 22.76 70.69
N LYS A 176 17.24 23.84 70.17
CA LYS A 176 16.99 25.06 70.96
C LYS A 176 16.16 24.82 72.22
N ALA A 177 15.13 23.98 72.15
CA ALA A 177 14.33 23.62 73.32
C ALA A 177 15.12 22.77 74.32
N ARG A 178 16.05 21.91 73.86
CA ARG A 178 16.97 21.17 74.74
C ARG A 178 17.99 22.09 75.39
N GLU A 179 18.57 23.02 74.64
CA GLU A 179 19.47 24.05 75.16
C GLU A 179 18.75 24.94 76.18
N GLN A 180 17.55 25.42 75.89
CA GLN A 180 16.73 26.20 76.83
C GLN A 180 16.37 25.38 78.08
N LYS A 181 16.01 24.11 77.94
CA LYS A 181 15.79 23.22 79.08
C LYS A 181 17.06 22.96 79.86
N GLN A 182 18.24 22.94 79.24
CA GLN A 182 19.52 22.79 79.93
C GLN A 182 19.94 24.09 80.63
N THR A 183 19.61 25.26 80.08
CA THR A 183 19.84 26.54 80.74
C THR A 183 18.85 26.78 81.88
N THR A 184 17.60 26.32 81.79
CA THR A 184 16.63 26.41 82.91
C THR A 184 16.78 25.27 83.92
N LYS A 185 17.30 24.09 83.53
CA LYS A 185 17.64 22.99 84.46
C LYS A 185 19.03 23.16 85.10
N GLY A 186 19.77 24.18 84.70
CA GLY A 186 20.94 24.69 85.44
C GLY A 186 20.57 25.65 86.57
N GLU A 187 19.29 26.04 86.67
CA GLU A 187 18.77 27.00 87.65
C GLU A 187 17.39 26.57 88.16
N ASP A 188 17.22 25.28 88.45
CA ASP A 188 16.38 24.77 89.55
C ASP A 188 16.47 23.24 89.55
N GLY A 189 17.14 22.72 90.58
CA GLY A 189 17.08 21.31 90.92
C GLY A 189 15.83 21.04 91.75
N GLN A 190 15.30 19.83 91.59
CA GLN A 190 14.38 19.14 92.50
C GLN A 190 12.87 19.24 92.20
N SER A 191 12.35 18.22 91.50
CA SER A 191 11.37 17.29 92.09
C SER A 191 11.09 16.14 91.11
N ASP A 192 11.24 14.93 91.64
CA ASP A 192 10.79 13.65 91.09
C ASP A 192 9.26 13.51 91.19
N GLU A 193 8.73 12.39 90.69
CA GLU A 193 7.40 11.81 90.94
C GLU A 193 6.22 12.20 90.03
N SER A 194 5.92 11.25 89.12
CA SER A 194 4.77 10.33 89.25
C SER A 194 3.71 10.33 88.14
N ASP A 195 3.56 9.12 87.57
CA ASP A 195 2.38 8.41 87.08
C ASP A 195 1.47 8.92 85.94
N GLY A 196 1.01 7.93 85.15
CA GLY A 196 -0.35 7.97 84.58
C GLY A 196 -0.51 7.67 83.09
N ASP A 197 -0.44 6.38 82.76
CA ASP A 197 -0.99 5.72 81.59
C ASP A 197 -2.45 6.12 81.21
N SER A 198 -2.75 6.22 79.90
CA SER A 198 -4.04 5.96 79.21
C SER A 198 -4.02 6.68 77.85
N GLY A 199 -4.37 6.13 76.70
CA GLY A 199 -4.98 4.87 76.31
C GLY A 199 -5.26 4.99 74.80
N SER A 200 -5.14 3.87 74.09
CA SER A 200 -5.30 3.75 72.63
C SER A 200 -6.78 3.73 72.23
N GLU A 201 -7.14 4.46 71.16
CA GLU A 201 -8.07 4.09 70.07
C GLU A 201 -8.01 5.12 68.92
#